data_AF-A0A4Q1QDF6-F1
#
_entry.id   AF-A0A4Q1QDF6-F1
#
_cell.length_a   1.000
_cell.length_b   1.000
_cell.length_c   1.000
_cell.angle_alpha   90.00
_cell.angle_beta   90.00
_cell.angle_gamma   90.00
#
_symmetry.space_group_name_H-M   'P 1'
#
loop_
_entity.id
_entity.type
_entity.pdbx_description
1 polymer ?
#
loop_
_entity_poly.entity_id
_entity_poly.type
_entity_poly.pdbx_seq_one_letter_code
_entity_poly.pdbx_strand_id
1 'polypeptide(L)'
;MSEKKKLSLTSRIVIGMVAGIILGTIIRYVAGDNAWVSLYLTNGLFDVVGQIFITSLKMLVVPLVFVSLVVGTCSLSDPSKLGRLGGKAVGMYMITTAIAISFAIFSAVLVQPGSGIERSSEATFEASEAPSVSEVIINLFPDNPINAMAEGNMLQIIIFALLFGISMALVGKPGERLKGFFDDLNAVIMKLVVILMAVAPYGVFALMAKLFTEIGVEMIGSLAKYFLLVLFVLIAHGLIVYPLFMRVLARVKPGIFLKKMRDAQLFGFSTASSNATMPITLETVTRRLGVSNSVGSFTVPLGATINMDGTAIMQGVATVFIAQVYGLDLGIAEYLMVILTATLASVGTAGVPGVGLIMLTMVLQQVGLPVEGIGLIIGVDRLLDMTRTAVNVTGDAMVSTVVARSENDFDEEVYYDENAGKKLEEL
;
A
#
# COMPACT_ATOMS: atom_id res chain seq x y z
N MET A 1 -12.41 28.75 -31.65
CA MET A 1 -12.07 27.32 -31.47
C MET A 1 -12.20 27.03 -29.99
N SER A 2 -13.15 26.18 -29.61
CA SER A 2 -13.29 25.72 -28.21
C SER A 2 -12.01 24.99 -27.82
N GLU A 3 -11.25 25.51 -26.85
CA GLU A 3 -10.19 24.75 -26.21
C GLU A 3 -10.80 23.43 -25.73
N LYS A 4 -10.40 22.31 -26.33
CA LYS A 4 -10.74 20.99 -25.81
C LYS A 4 -10.06 20.90 -24.44
N LYS A 5 -10.84 21.01 -23.36
CA LYS A 5 -10.38 20.73 -22.00
C LYS A 5 -9.61 19.41 -22.01
N LYS A 6 -8.29 19.48 -21.79
CA LYS A 6 -7.48 18.27 -21.62
C LYS A 6 -8.04 17.51 -20.41
N LEU A 7 -8.31 16.22 -20.58
CA LEU A 7 -8.79 15.37 -19.48
C LEU A 7 -7.72 15.30 -18.39
N SER A 8 -8.11 15.50 -17.13
CA SER A 8 -7.21 15.31 -15.98
C SER A 8 -6.60 13.90 -15.96
N LEU A 9 -5.40 13.76 -15.40
CA LEU A 9 -4.70 12.48 -15.26
C LEU A 9 -5.61 11.41 -14.64
N THR A 10 -6.32 11.73 -13.56
CA THR A 10 -7.23 10.77 -12.94
C THR A 10 -8.32 10.30 -13.89
N SER A 11 -8.88 11.21 -14.68
CA SER A 11 -9.95 10.84 -15.62
C SER A 11 -9.42 9.87 -16.67
N ARG A 12 -8.19 10.09 -17.14
CA ARG A 12 -7.52 9.17 -18.07
C ARG A 12 -7.27 7.80 -17.42
N ILE A 13 -6.82 7.75 -16.17
CA ILE A 13 -6.62 6.51 -15.42
C ILE A 13 -7.94 5.76 -15.23
N VAL A 14 -9.01 6.44 -14.81
CA VAL A 14 -10.34 5.83 -14.64
C VAL A 14 -10.87 5.28 -15.97
N ILE A 15 -10.74 6.04 -17.05
CA ILE A 15 -11.16 5.59 -18.39
C ILE A 15 -10.36 4.36 -18.81
N GLY A 16 -9.04 4.37 -18.63
CA GLY A 16 -8.18 3.21 -18.93
C GLY A 16 -8.56 1.98 -18.10
N MET A 17 -8.79 2.16 -16.80
CA MET A 17 -9.24 1.08 -15.92
C MET A 17 -10.57 0.49 -16.37
N VAL A 18 -11.61 1.32 -16.55
CA VAL A 18 -12.95 0.86 -16.96
C VAL A 18 -12.92 0.20 -18.33
N ALA A 19 -12.20 0.77 -19.30
CA ALA A 19 -12.05 0.18 -20.62
C ALA A 19 -11.33 -1.17 -20.56
N GLY A 20 -10.30 -1.30 -19.72
CA GLY A 20 -9.59 -2.55 -19.50
C GLY A 20 -10.49 -3.63 -18.89
N ILE A 21 -11.25 -3.30 -17.86
CA ILE A 21 -12.21 -4.21 -17.21
C ILE A 21 -13.25 -4.73 -18.22
N ILE A 22 -13.86 -3.82 -18.99
CA ILE A 22 -14.88 -4.18 -19.98
C ILE A 22 -14.27 -5.09 -21.04
N LEU A 23 -13.11 -4.72 -21.60
CA LEU A 23 -12.47 -5.50 -22.65
C LEU A 23 -12.04 -6.88 -22.14
N GLY A 24 -11.40 -6.97 -20.98
CA GLY A 24 -10.98 -8.23 -20.37
C GLY A 24 -12.16 -9.17 -20.11
N THR A 25 -13.26 -8.61 -19.61
CA THR A 25 -14.50 -9.38 -19.37
C THR A 25 -15.11 -9.90 -20.68
N ILE A 26 -15.18 -9.07 -21.73
CA ILE A 26 -15.66 -9.50 -23.05
C ILE A 26 -14.77 -10.62 -23.61
N ILE A 27 -13.45 -10.48 -23.51
CA ILE A 27 -12.49 -11.49 -23.97
C ILE A 27 -12.70 -12.81 -23.23
N ARG A 28 -12.88 -12.77 -21.90
CA ARG A 28 -13.18 -13.96 -21.10
C ARG A 28 -14.41 -14.71 -21.62
N TYR A 29 -15.53 -14.00 -21.82
CA TYR A 29 -16.80 -14.61 -22.23
C TYR A 29 -16.80 -15.13 -23.67
N VAL A 30 -16.14 -14.43 -24.59
CA VAL A 30 -16.17 -14.76 -26.02
C VAL A 30 -15.08 -15.76 -26.40
N ALA A 31 -13.91 -15.66 -25.78
CA ALA A 31 -12.71 -16.36 -26.20
C ALA A 31 -11.76 -16.75 -25.05
N GLY A 32 -12.26 -16.87 -23.81
CA GLY A 32 -11.44 -17.17 -22.64
C GLY A 32 -10.64 -18.48 -22.74
N ASP A 33 -11.21 -19.49 -23.41
CA ASP A 33 -10.57 -20.80 -23.63
C ASP A 33 -9.77 -20.88 -24.94
N ASN A 34 -9.72 -19.79 -25.72
CA ASN A 34 -8.99 -19.77 -26.98
C ASN A 34 -7.48 -19.61 -26.74
N ALA A 35 -6.70 -20.62 -27.10
CA ALA A 35 -5.25 -20.64 -26.90
C ALA A 35 -4.52 -19.45 -27.57
N TRP A 36 -5.01 -18.96 -28.72
CA TRP A 36 -4.41 -17.82 -29.42
C TRP A 36 -4.61 -16.52 -28.65
N VAL A 37 -5.82 -16.30 -28.12
CA VAL A 37 -6.15 -15.12 -27.30
C VAL A 37 -5.36 -15.14 -26.01
N SER A 38 -5.30 -16.30 -25.34
CA SER A 38 -4.51 -16.46 -24.12
C SER A 38 -3.02 -16.17 -24.37
N LEU A 39 -2.43 -16.69 -25.46
CA LEU A 39 -1.01 -16.55 -25.72
C LEU A 39 -0.61 -15.14 -26.19
N TYR A 40 -1.31 -14.58 -27.17
CA TYR A 40 -0.87 -13.34 -27.83
C TYR A 40 -1.49 -12.08 -27.24
N LEU A 41 -2.73 -12.15 -26.74
CA LEU A 41 -3.44 -10.98 -26.23
C LEU A 41 -3.28 -10.84 -24.71
N THR A 42 -3.65 -11.88 -23.96
CA THR A 42 -3.62 -11.87 -22.48
C THR A 42 -2.21 -11.95 -21.93
N ASN A 43 -1.49 -13.04 -22.23
CA ASN A 43 -0.11 -13.27 -21.78
C ASN A 43 0.94 -12.59 -22.68
N GLY A 44 0.51 -12.08 -23.84
CA GLY A 44 1.34 -11.29 -24.74
C GLY A 44 1.14 -9.81 -24.47
N LEU A 45 0.32 -9.14 -25.29
CA LEU A 45 0.19 -7.68 -25.30
C LEU A 45 -0.13 -7.09 -23.92
N PHE A 46 -1.17 -7.59 -23.23
CA PHE A 46 -1.60 -7.00 -21.96
C PHE A 46 -0.60 -7.26 -20.84
N ASP A 47 -0.04 -8.47 -20.73
CA ASP A 47 0.98 -8.74 -19.73
C ASP A 47 2.26 -7.94 -19.99
N VAL A 48 2.78 -7.93 -21.22
CA VAL A 48 4.01 -7.19 -21.55
C VAL A 48 3.86 -5.70 -21.23
N VAL A 49 2.77 -5.07 -21.65
CA VAL A 49 2.54 -3.64 -21.37
C VAL A 49 2.35 -3.41 -19.86
N GLY A 50 1.59 -4.27 -19.18
CA GLY A 50 1.37 -4.18 -17.74
C GLY A 50 2.65 -4.36 -16.92
N GLN A 51 3.49 -5.35 -17.25
CA GLN A 51 4.74 -5.64 -16.56
C GLN A 51 5.82 -4.58 -16.82
N ILE A 52 5.94 -4.08 -18.06
CA ILE A 52 6.82 -2.94 -18.35
C ILE A 52 6.42 -1.75 -17.49
N PHE A 53 5.12 -1.50 -17.38
CA PHE A 53 4.60 -0.42 -16.57
C PHE A 53 4.95 -0.58 -15.08
N ILE A 54 4.66 -1.74 -14.48
CA ILE A 54 4.99 -2.03 -13.08
C ILE A 54 6.50 -1.95 -12.82
N THR A 55 7.31 -2.53 -13.71
CA THR A 55 8.78 -2.55 -13.57
C THR A 55 9.36 -1.13 -13.64
N SER A 56 8.82 -0.27 -14.52
CA SER A 56 9.23 1.13 -14.64
C SER A 56 8.98 1.92 -13.34
N LEU A 57 7.90 1.62 -12.62
CA LEU A 57 7.62 2.26 -11.32
C LEU A 57 8.56 1.74 -10.24
N LYS A 58 8.72 0.40 -10.17
CA LYS A 58 9.64 -0.25 -9.22
C LYS A 58 11.07 0.26 -9.37
N MET A 59 11.50 0.56 -10.60
CA MET A 59 12.80 1.18 -10.89
C MET A 59 12.99 2.53 -10.17
N LEU A 60 11.94 3.34 -10.01
CA LEU A 60 12.03 4.63 -9.33
C LEU A 60 12.02 4.52 -7.80
N VAL A 61 11.49 3.44 -7.25
CA VAL A 61 11.27 3.27 -5.79
C VAL A 61 12.56 3.46 -5.01
N VAL A 62 13.58 2.63 -5.25
CA VAL A 62 14.82 2.65 -4.46
C VAL A 62 15.57 3.99 -4.58
N PRO A 63 15.84 4.53 -5.78
CA PRO A 63 16.50 5.83 -5.92
C PRO A 63 15.71 6.97 -5.27
N LEU A 64 14.38 7.00 -5.48
CA LEU A 64 13.53 8.04 -4.90
C LEU A 64 13.59 8.00 -3.38
N VAL A 65 13.39 6.83 -2.77
CA VAL A 65 13.37 6.71 -1.31
C VAL A 65 14.71 7.13 -0.72
N PHE A 66 15.81 6.60 -1.24
CA PHE A 66 17.13 6.95 -0.74
C PHE A 66 17.38 8.46 -0.86
N VAL A 67 17.20 9.03 -2.05
CA VAL A 67 17.49 10.45 -2.32
C VAL A 67 16.56 11.38 -1.53
N SER A 68 15.24 11.13 -1.57
CA SER A 68 14.26 11.97 -0.88
C SER A 68 14.42 11.91 0.64
N LEU A 69 14.80 10.76 1.21
CA LEU A 69 15.09 10.65 2.65
C LEU A 69 16.37 11.38 3.04
N VAL A 70 17.44 11.23 2.26
CA VAL A 70 18.70 11.94 2.50
C VAL A 70 18.46 13.45 2.46
N VAL A 71 17.73 13.96 1.46
CA VAL A 71 17.34 15.38 1.37
C VAL A 71 16.46 15.80 2.55
N GLY A 72 15.43 14.99 2.85
CA GLY A 72 14.46 15.29 3.90
C GLY A 72 15.10 15.38 5.28
N THR A 73 15.99 14.44 5.60
CA THR A 73 16.72 14.40 6.88
C THR A 73 17.84 15.43 6.96
N CYS A 74 18.57 15.67 5.87
CA CYS A 74 19.61 16.70 5.85
C CYS A 74 19.03 18.12 5.98
N SER A 75 17.75 18.30 5.62
CA SER A 75 17.01 19.55 5.81
C SER A 75 16.49 19.74 7.24
N LEU A 76 16.54 18.70 8.09
CA LEU A 76 16.19 18.82 9.51
C LEU A 76 17.37 19.40 10.28
N SER A 77 17.16 20.57 10.87
CA SER A 77 18.16 21.26 11.71
C SER A 77 18.36 20.59 13.07
N ASP A 78 17.40 19.76 13.49
CA ASP A 78 17.33 19.15 14.81
C ASP A 78 17.13 17.62 14.69
N PRO A 79 18.17 16.81 14.98
CA PRO A 79 18.06 15.34 14.98
C PRO A 79 16.98 14.80 15.93
N SER A 80 16.63 15.53 17.01
CA SER A 80 15.58 15.11 17.94
C SER A 80 14.17 15.15 17.30
N LYS A 81 13.98 16.01 16.29
CA LYS A 81 12.76 16.06 15.48
C LYS A 81 12.55 14.76 14.71
N LEU A 82 13.62 14.13 14.22
CA LEU A 82 13.52 12.87 13.49
C LEU A 82 13.03 11.72 14.38
N GLY A 83 13.56 11.61 15.60
CA GLY A 83 13.09 10.61 16.57
C GLY A 83 11.61 10.77 16.92
N ARG A 84 11.15 12.02 17.09
CA ARG A 84 9.73 12.34 17.30
C ARG A 84 8.87 12.00 16.09
N LEU A 85 9.31 12.34 14.88
CA LEU A 85 8.63 11.99 13.63
C LEU A 85 8.48 10.47 13.49
N GLY A 86 9.58 9.73 13.70
CA GLY A 86 9.61 8.27 13.71
C GLY A 86 8.64 7.67 14.70
N GLY A 87 8.75 8.04 15.98
CA GLY A 87 7.88 7.52 17.04
C GLY A 87 6.40 7.81 16.79
N LYS A 88 6.06 9.03 16.34
CA LYS A 88 4.67 9.39 16.01
C LYS A 88 4.15 8.62 14.80
N ALA A 89 4.94 8.48 13.73
CA ALA A 89 4.51 7.78 12.53
C ALA A 89 4.33 6.28 12.77
N VAL A 90 5.33 5.60 13.36
CA VAL A 90 5.25 4.18 13.71
C VAL A 90 4.10 3.94 14.69
N GLY A 91 3.98 4.75 15.73
CA GLY A 91 2.88 4.63 16.70
C GLY A 91 1.50 4.76 16.04
N MET A 92 1.34 5.73 15.13
CA MET A 92 0.11 5.89 14.38
C MET A 92 -0.20 4.68 13.48
N TYR A 93 0.77 4.18 12.73
CA TYR A 93 0.58 2.99 11.90
C TYR A 93 0.21 1.75 12.72
N MET A 94 0.88 1.52 13.85
CA MET A 94 0.55 0.38 14.73
C MET A 94 -0.86 0.49 15.29
N ILE A 95 -1.30 1.69 15.68
CA ILE A 95 -2.64 1.94 16.18
C ILE A 95 -3.69 1.74 15.08
N THR A 96 -3.48 2.27 13.87
CA THR A 96 -4.43 2.10 12.77
C THR A 96 -4.54 0.65 12.34
N THR A 97 -3.42 -0.07 12.27
CA THR A 97 -3.40 -1.50 11.91
C THR A 97 -4.16 -2.31 12.95
N ALA A 98 -3.91 -2.08 14.24
CA ALA A 98 -4.61 -2.77 15.33
C ALA A 98 -6.13 -2.50 15.30
N ILE A 99 -6.55 -1.25 15.04
CA ILE A 99 -7.96 -0.90 14.85
C ILE A 99 -8.53 -1.63 13.62
N ALA A 100 -7.80 -1.66 12.51
CA ALA A 100 -8.22 -2.25 11.25
C ALA A 100 -8.52 -3.76 11.42
N ILE A 101 -7.58 -4.52 11.99
CA ILE A 101 -7.77 -5.96 12.21
C ILE A 101 -8.82 -6.26 13.28
N SER A 102 -8.90 -5.46 14.34
CA SER A 102 -9.93 -5.63 15.37
C SER A 102 -11.33 -5.44 14.77
N PHE A 103 -11.51 -4.42 13.93
CA PHE A 103 -12.76 -4.17 13.22
C PHE A 103 -13.08 -5.28 12.21
N ALA A 104 -12.07 -5.83 11.53
CA ALA A 104 -12.22 -6.96 10.62
C ALA A 104 -12.70 -8.24 11.34
N ILE A 105 -12.02 -8.63 12.41
CA ILE A 105 -12.39 -9.81 13.22
C ILE A 105 -13.80 -9.62 13.79
N PHE A 106 -14.09 -8.46 14.39
CA PHE A 106 -15.42 -8.17 14.93
C PHE A 106 -16.51 -8.32 13.85
N SER A 107 -16.29 -7.75 12.67
CA SER A 107 -17.25 -7.85 11.56
C SER A 107 -17.41 -9.30 11.06
N ALA A 108 -16.32 -10.07 11.02
CA ALA A 108 -16.35 -11.46 10.56
C ALA A 108 -17.00 -12.42 11.56
N VAL A 109 -16.83 -12.19 12.86
CA VAL A 109 -17.51 -12.97 13.91
C VAL A 109 -19.03 -12.74 13.84
N LEU A 110 -19.47 -11.51 13.54
CA LEU A 110 -20.90 -11.19 13.39
C LEU A 110 -21.52 -11.76 12.12
N VAL A 111 -20.82 -11.65 10.98
CA VAL A 111 -21.37 -12.04 9.67
C VAL A 111 -21.23 -13.54 9.41
N GLN A 112 -20.25 -14.18 10.05
CA GLN A 112 -19.92 -15.60 9.90
C GLN A 112 -19.76 -16.02 8.43
N PRO A 113 -18.79 -15.44 7.70
CA PRO A 113 -18.66 -15.63 6.26
C PRO A 113 -18.35 -17.08 5.83
N GLY A 114 -17.80 -17.91 6.71
CA GLY A 114 -17.48 -19.32 6.47
C GLY A 114 -18.58 -20.31 6.89
N SER A 115 -19.66 -19.82 7.50
CA SER A 115 -20.77 -20.68 7.93
C SER A 115 -21.43 -21.41 6.75
N GLY A 116 -21.62 -22.72 6.89
CA GLY A 116 -22.26 -23.58 5.88
C GLY A 116 -21.32 -24.13 4.81
N ILE A 117 -20.01 -23.92 4.94
CA ILE A 117 -18.99 -24.57 4.11
C ILE A 117 -18.23 -25.53 5.03
N GLU A 118 -18.45 -26.84 4.88
CA GLU A 118 -17.78 -27.83 5.73
C GLU A 118 -16.61 -28.47 4.99
N ARG A 119 -15.41 -28.39 5.58
CA ARG A 119 -14.21 -29.11 5.14
C ARG A 119 -13.61 -29.83 6.34
N SER A 120 -13.34 -31.13 6.20
CA SER A 120 -12.52 -31.86 7.17
C SER A 120 -11.05 -31.53 6.94
N SER A 121 -10.32 -31.23 8.02
CA SER A 121 -8.85 -31.17 8.01
C SER A 121 -8.29 -32.28 8.89
N GLU A 122 -7.26 -32.97 8.40
CA GLU A 122 -6.42 -33.89 9.18
C GLU A 122 -5.12 -33.20 9.66
N ALA A 123 -5.00 -31.88 9.53
CA ALA A 123 -3.76 -31.16 9.77
C ALA A 123 -3.27 -31.31 11.22
N THR A 124 -2.09 -31.91 11.38
CA THR A 124 -1.31 -31.86 12.62
C THR A 124 -0.71 -30.47 12.79
N PHE A 125 -1.00 -29.86 13.94
CA PHE A 125 -0.46 -28.57 14.35
C PHE A 125 1.01 -28.68 14.75
N GLU A 126 1.88 -27.97 14.03
CA GLU A 126 3.18 -27.55 14.57
C GLU A 126 3.15 -26.02 14.71
N ALA A 127 3.27 -25.54 15.94
CA ALA A 127 3.35 -24.11 16.22
C ALA A 127 4.65 -23.55 15.63
N SER A 128 4.57 -22.72 14.60
CA SER A 128 5.69 -21.87 14.18
C SER A 128 5.90 -20.79 15.24
N GLU A 129 7.13 -20.62 15.73
CA GLU A 129 7.46 -19.50 16.59
C GLU A 129 7.32 -18.19 15.80
N ALA A 130 6.56 -17.23 16.35
CA ALA A 130 6.50 -15.90 15.77
C ALA A 130 7.89 -15.25 15.84
N PRO A 131 8.30 -14.49 14.80
CA PRO A 131 9.59 -13.80 14.84
C PRO A 131 9.64 -12.91 16.07
N SER A 132 10.77 -12.98 16.79
CA SER A 132 10.93 -12.19 18.00
C SER A 132 11.00 -10.70 17.63
N VAL A 133 10.44 -9.83 18.48
CA VAL A 133 10.55 -8.37 18.29
C VAL A 133 12.02 -7.95 18.19
N SER A 134 12.92 -8.65 18.90
CA SER A 134 14.36 -8.45 18.83
C SER A 134 14.93 -8.71 17.44
N GLU A 135 14.56 -9.82 16.78
CA GLU A 135 14.99 -10.12 15.41
C GLU A 135 14.47 -9.10 14.41
N VAL A 136 13.20 -8.68 14.56
CA VAL A 136 12.64 -7.60 13.71
C VAL A 136 13.47 -6.34 13.84
N ILE A 137 13.84 -5.93 15.06
CA ILE A 137 14.67 -4.74 15.30
C ILE A 137 16.09 -4.91 14.73
N ILE A 138 16.72 -6.07 14.92
CA ILE A 138 18.07 -6.34 14.42
C ILE A 138 18.07 -6.26 12.88
N ASN A 139 17.07 -6.84 12.22
CA ASN A 139 16.96 -6.88 10.76
C ASN A 139 16.67 -5.50 10.12
N LEU A 140 16.36 -4.47 10.92
CA LEU A 140 16.26 -3.09 10.43
C LEU A 140 17.61 -2.54 9.96
N PHE A 141 18.71 -3.02 10.52
CA PHE A 141 20.05 -2.52 10.21
C PHE A 141 20.71 -3.37 9.13
N PRO A 142 21.02 -2.82 7.93
CA PRO A 142 21.76 -3.55 6.92
C PRO A 142 23.22 -3.73 7.33
N ASP A 143 23.76 -4.91 7.06
CA ASP A 143 25.21 -5.16 7.03
C ASP A 143 25.86 -4.57 5.77
N ASN A 144 25.13 -4.54 4.65
CA ASN A 144 25.54 -3.95 3.38
C ASN A 144 24.42 -3.09 2.75
N PRO A 145 24.52 -1.75 2.80
CA PRO A 145 23.49 -0.86 2.25
C PRO A 145 23.37 -0.94 0.72
N ILE A 146 24.43 -1.31 0.00
CA ILE A 146 24.40 -1.48 -1.45
C ILE A 146 23.61 -2.74 -1.80
N ASN A 147 23.82 -3.83 -1.06
CA ASN A 147 23.05 -5.06 -1.23
C ASN A 147 21.57 -4.82 -0.89
N ALA A 148 21.29 -4.12 0.21
CA ALA A 148 19.93 -3.74 0.58
C ALA A 148 19.21 -2.95 -0.52
N MET A 149 19.91 -2.01 -1.18
CA MET A 149 19.38 -1.28 -2.34
C MET A 149 19.15 -2.17 -3.56
N ALA A 150 20.04 -3.13 -3.81
CA ALA A 150 19.91 -4.07 -4.92
C ALA A 150 18.75 -5.06 -4.73
N GLU A 151 18.54 -5.54 -3.51
CA GLU A 151 17.46 -6.47 -3.15
C GLU A 151 16.12 -5.75 -2.91
N GLY A 152 16.14 -4.43 -2.73
CA GLY A 152 14.94 -3.64 -2.43
C GLY A 152 14.45 -3.80 -0.99
N ASN A 153 15.37 -4.04 -0.05
CA ASN A 153 15.08 -4.15 1.39
C ASN A 153 14.78 -2.75 1.96
N MET A 154 13.54 -2.29 1.74
CA MET A 154 13.12 -0.90 1.96
C MET A 154 13.40 -0.38 3.37
N LEU A 155 13.13 -1.14 4.44
CA LEU A 155 13.42 -0.70 5.82
C LEU A 155 14.91 -0.45 6.05
N GLN A 156 15.76 -1.34 5.53
CA GLN A 156 17.22 -1.19 5.62
C GLN A 156 17.70 0.04 4.83
N ILE A 157 17.15 0.25 3.63
CA ILE A 157 17.42 1.45 2.81
C ILE A 157 17.02 2.71 3.58
N ILE A 158 15.86 2.70 4.24
CA ILE A 158 15.39 3.81 5.07
C ILE A 158 16.40 4.09 6.19
N ILE A 159 16.74 3.08 7.01
CA ILE A 159 17.68 3.26 8.14
C ILE A 159 19.03 3.82 7.66
N PHE A 160 19.59 3.27 6.58
CA PHE A 160 20.84 3.78 6.01
C PHE A 160 20.70 5.22 5.51
N ALA A 161 19.63 5.55 4.77
CA ALA A 161 19.38 6.90 4.27
C ALA A 161 19.25 7.93 5.40
N LEU A 162 18.60 7.56 6.51
CA LEU A 162 18.49 8.41 7.70
C LEU A 162 19.87 8.68 8.32
N LEU A 163 20.64 7.63 8.59
CA LEU A 163 21.98 7.78 9.18
C LEU A 163 22.90 8.61 8.28
N PHE A 164 22.83 8.38 6.97
CA PHE A 164 23.60 9.12 5.98
C PHE A 164 23.20 10.60 5.93
N GLY A 165 21.91 10.91 5.86
CA GLY A 165 21.42 12.29 5.81
C GLY A 165 21.66 13.07 7.11
N ILE A 166 21.56 12.43 8.27
CA ILE A 166 21.97 13.02 9.56
C ILE A 166 23.47 13.31 9.55
N SER A 167 24.29 12.35 9.10
CA SER A 167 25.75 12.54 9.02
C SER A 167 26.11 13.70 8.08
N MET A 168 25.40 13.84 6.95
CA MET A 168 25.51 14.98 6.06
C MET A 168 25.14 16.30 6.74
N ALA A 169 24.08 16.35 7.53
CA ALA A 169 23.71 17.57 8.28
C ALA A 169 24.79 17.97 9.31
N LEU A 170 25.45 16.99 9.94
CA LEU A 170 26.40 17.23 11.04
C LEU A 170 27.82 17.54 10.58
N VAL A 171 28.24 17.13 9.38
CA VAL A 171 29.63 17.27 8.90
C VAL A 171 29.99 18.69 8.42
N GLY A 172 29.02 19.61 8.33
CA GLY A 172 29.21 21.01 7.93
C GLY A 172 29.39 21.20 6.42
N LYS A 173 30.38 21.99 5.99
CA LYS A 173 30.57 22.38 4.57
C LYS A 173 30.62 21.24 3.54
N PRO A 174 31.20 20.06 3.82
CA PRO A 174 31.11 18.92 2.90
C PRO A 174 29.68 18.42 2.72
N GLY A 175 28.91 18.41 3.82
CA GLY A 175 27.52 18.00 3.85
C GLY A 175 26.61 18.95 3.08
N GLU A 176 26.80 20.26 3.25
CA GLU A 176 26.08 21.28 2.47
C GLU A 176 26.28 21.12 0.95
N ARG A 177 27.50 20.79 0.52
CA ARG A 177 27.80 20.53 -0.90
C ARG A 177 27.09 19.28 -1.41
N LEU A 178 27.10 18.20 -0.63
CA LEU A 178 26.37 16.99 -0.99
C LEU A 178 24.85 17.24 -0.98
N LYS A 179 24.34 18.03 -0.04
CA LYS A 179 22.92 18.37 0.03
C LYS A 179 22.43 18.99 -1.28
N GLY A 180 23.15 19.98 -1.81
CA GLY A 180 22.79 20.61 -3.10
C GLY A 180 22.73 19.59 -4.26
N PHE A 181 23.69 18.67 -4.33
CA PHE A 181 23.67 17.58 -5.31
C PHE A 181 22.44 16.67 -5.15
N PHE A 182 22.11 16.29 -3.92
CA PHE A 182 20.96 15.45 -3.62
C PHE A 182 19.62 16.18 -3.88
N ASP A 183 19.55 17.50 -3.64
CA ASP A 183 18.40 18.34 -3.97
C ASP A 183 18.13 18.34 -5.48
N ASP A 184 19.16 18.53 -6.30
CA ASP A 184 19.06 18.48 -7.76
C ASP A 184 18.66 17.07 -8.24
N LEU A 185 19.27 16.03 -7.67
CA LEU A 185 18.95 14.64 -7.99
C LEU A 185 17.49 14.31 -7.65
N ASN A 186 17.00 14.79 -6.49
CA ASN A 186 15.61 14.64 -6.07
C ASN A 186 14.66 15.31 -7.07
N ALA A 187 14.99 16.52 -7.53
CA ALA A 187 14.19 17.24 -8.53
C ALA A 187 14.10 16.47 -9.86
N VAL A 188 15.22 15.88 -10.32
CA VAL A 188 15.26 15.04 -11.52
C VAL A 188 14.40 13.79 -11.36
N ILE A 189 14.54 13.07 -10.24
CA ILE A 189 13.74 11.86 -9.97
C ILE A 189 12.25 12.21 -9.92
N MET A 190 11.87 13.30 -9.25
CA MET A 190 10.48 13.76 -9.23
C MET A 190 9.95 14.08 -10.64
N LYS A 191 10.79 14.63 -11.54
CA LYS A 191 10.37 14.84 -12.93
C LYS A 191 10.17 13.51 -13.68
N LEU A 192 10.99 12.49 -13.41
CA LEU A 192 10.79 11.14 -13.95
C LEU A 192 9.46 10.53 -13.49
N VAL A 193 9.08 10.74 -12.22
CA VAL A 193 7.77 10.29 -11.69
C VAL A 193 6.62 10.87 -12.52
N VAL A 194 6.64 12.19 -12.77
CA VAL A 194 5.63 12.87 -13.60
C VAL A 194 5.56 12.30 -15.02
N ILE A 195 6.71 12.01 -15.63
CA ILE A 195 6.76 11.40 -16.97
C ILE A 195 6.12 10.00 -16.97
N LEU A 196 6.43 9.17 -15.97
CA LEU A 196 5.81 7.85 -15.86
C LEU A 196 4.31 7.92 -15.60
N MET A 197 3.84 8.90 -14.81
CA MET A 197 2.41 9.12 -14.59
C MET A 197 1.66 9.38 -15.90
N ALA A 198 2.27 10.04 -16.89
CA ALA A 198 1.63 10.28 -18.18
C ALA A 198 1.28 8.98 -18.96
N VAL A 199 2.02 7.90 -18.68
CA VAL A 199 1.85 6.56 -19.27
C VAL A 199 0.90 5.69 -18.44
N ALA A 200 0.62 6.05 -17.19
CA ALA A 200 -0.23 5.31 -16.26
C ALA A 200 -1.57 4.82 -16.84
N PRO A 201 -2.36 5.63 -17.58
CA PRO A 201 -3.63 5.18 -18.14
C PRO A 201 -3.54 3.91 -19.01
N TYR A 202 -2.45 3.77 -19.77
CA TYR A 202 -2.23 2.63 -20.67
C TYR A 202 -1.77 1.39 -19.90
N GLY A 203 -0.88 1.57 -18.92
CA GLY A 203 -0.45 0.50 -18.03
C GLY A 203 -1.61 -0.06 -17.21
N VAL A 204 -2.42 0.82 -16.62
CA VAL A 204 -3.63 0.45 -15.87
C VAL A 204 -4.63 -0.29 -16.75
N PHE A 205 -4.87 0.19 -17.97
CA PHE A 205 -5.72 -0.51 -18.94
C PHE A 205 -5.25 -1.95 -19.17
N ALA A 206 -3.96 -2.15 -19.46
CA ALA A 206 -3.40 -3.46 -19.73
C ALA A 206 -3.47 -4.41 -18.51
N LEU A 207 -3.15 -3.90 -17.32
CA LEU A 207 -3.26 -4.66 -16.06
C LEU A 207 -4.70 -5.11 -15.80
N MET A 208 -5.69 -4.22 -16.00
CA MET A 208 -7.10 -4.56 -15.79
C MET A 208 -7.64 -5.50 -16.86
N ALA A 209 -7.26 -5.31 -18.13
CA ALA A 209 -7.66 -6.18 -19.22
C ALA A 209 -7.16 -7.61 -19.02
N LYS A 210 -5.88 -7.78 -18.63
CA LYS A 210 -5.31 -9.09 -18.29
C LYS A 210 -6.11 -9.73 -17.15
N LEU A 211 -6.26 -9.00 -16.04
CA LEU A 211 -6.90 -9.50 -14.83
C LEU A 211 -8.31 -10.02 -15.08
N PHE A 212 -9.15 -9.24 -15.76
CA PHE A 212 -10.54 -9.61 -16.03
C PHE A 212 -10.69 -10.63 -17.17
N THR A 213 -9.59 -10.97 -17.86
CA THR A 213 -9.55 -12.13 -18.75
C THR A 213 -9.26 -13.44 -17.98
N GLU A 214 -8.60 -13.35 -16.82
CA GLU A 214 -8.21 -14.51 -16.01
C GLU A 214 -9.25 -14.84 -14.93
N ILE A 215 -9.86 -13.83 -14.30
CA ILE A 215 -10.82 -14.02 -13.22
C ILE A 215 -12.20 -14.41 -13.77
N GLY A 216 -12.71 -15.56 -13.35
CA GLY A 216 -14.09 -16.01 -13.60
C GLY A 216 -15.08 -15.49 -12.56
N VAL A 217 -16.26 -15.04 -13.01
CA VAL A 217 -17.35 -14.54 -12.15
C VAL A 217 -17.86 -15.61 -11.17
N GLU A 218 -17.73 -16.89 -11.53
CA GLU A 218 -18.13 -18.04 -10.71
C GLU A 218 -17.35 -18.14 -9.39
N MET A 219 -16.06 -17.77 -9.37
CA MET A 219 -15.25 -17.76 -8.14
C MET A 219 -15.75 -16.75 -7.11
N ILE A 220 -16.33 -15.63 -7.57
CA ILE A 220 -16.90 -14.61 -6.69
C ILE A 220 -18.21 -15.10 -6.07
N GLY A 221 -18.98 -15.91 -6.79
CA GLY A 221 -20.28 -16.42 -6.33
C GLY A 221 -20.18 -17.33 -5.10
N SER A 222 -19.26 -18.29 -5.11
CA SER A 222 -19.08 -19.25 -4.00
C SER A 222 -18.48 -18.62 -2.73
N LEU A 223 -17.75 -17.50 -2.87
CA LEU A 223 -17.10 -16.77 -1.79
C LEU A 223 -17.70 -15.38 -1.56
N ALA A 224 -18.90 -15.13 -2.07
CA ALA A 224 -19.49 -13.79 -2.12
C ALA A 224 -19.58 -13.16 -0.72
N LYS A 225 -19.96 -13.94 0.30
CA LYS A 225 -20.02 -13.47 1.70
C LYS A 225 -18.66 -12.98 2.19
N TYR A 226 -17.61 -13.78 2.01
CA TYR A 226 -16.24 -13.42 2.38
C TYR A 226 -15.77 -12.18 1.61
N PHE A 227 -15.92 -12.20 0.28
CA PHE A 227 -15.48 -11.11 -0.59
C PHE A 227 -16.13 -9.78 -0.24
N LEU A 228 -17.46 -9.77 -0.11
CA LEU A 228 -18.23 -8.56 0.21
C LEU A 228 -17.92 -8.04 1.61
N LEU A 229 -17.68 -8.93 2.57
CA LEU A 229 -17.30 -8.54 3.92
C LEU A 229 -15.94 -7.86 3.95
N VAL A 230 -14.91 -8.44 3.31
CA VAL A 230 -13.58 -7.81 3.24
C VAL A 230 -13.69 -6.45 2.56
N LEU A 231 -14.39 -6.38 1.44
CA LEU A 231 -14.61 -5.14 0.70
C LEU A 231 -15.31 -4.07 1.56
N PHE A 232 -16.35 -4.46 2.29
CA PHE A 232 -17.06 -3.58 3.21
C PHE A 232 -16.14 -3.03 4.29
N VAL A 233 -15.37 -3.89 4.97
CA VAL A 233 -14.47 -3.48 6.06
C VAL A 233 -13.37 -2.55 5.53
N LEU A 234 -12.78 -2.85 4.36
CA LEU A 234 -11.77 -2.01 3.71
C LEU A 234 -12.33 -0.61 3.39
N ILE A 235 -13.50 -0.55 2.76
CA ILE A 235 -14.16 0.72 2.40
C ILE A 235 -14.54 1.49 3.67
N ALA A 236 -15.10 0.83 4.68
CA ALA A 236 -15.45 1.44 5.95
C ALA A 236 -14.20 1.99 6.67
N HIS A 237 -13.09 1.25 6.68
CA HIS A 237 -11.83 1.75 7.25
C HIS A 237 -11.33 3.00 6.50
N GLY A 238 -11.31 2.95 5.17
CA GLY A 238 -10.88 4.06 4.32
C GLY A 238 -11.77 5.31 4.39
N LEU A 239 -13.09 5.15 4.57
CA LEU A 239 -14.08 6.24 4.53
C LEU A 239 -14.58 6.69 5.91
N ILE A 240 -14.31 5.93 6.97
CA ILE A 240 -14.74 6.26 8.34
C ILE A 240 -13.52 6.46 9.22
N VAL A 241 -12.63 5.47 9.33
CA VAL A 241 -11.50 5.50 10.26
C VAL A 241 -10.51 6.59 9.85
N TYR A 242 -10.00 6.59 8.61
CA TYR A 242 -9.06 7.65 8.19
C TYR A 242 -9.66 9.06 8.25
N PRO A 243 -10.89 9.32 7.77
CA PRO A 243 -11.51 10.63 7.92
C PRO A 243 -11.71 11.06 9.37
N LEU A 244 -11.97 10.12 10.29
CA LEU A 244 -12.06 10.42 11.72
C LEU A 244 -10.71 10.89 12.26
N PHE A 245 -9.62 10.20 11.96
CA PHE A 245 -8.27 10.64 12.31
C PHE A 245 -7.92 12.02 11.73
N MET A 246 -8.27 12.25 10.46
CA MET A 246 -8.07 13.55 9.81
C MET A 246 -8.86 14.67 10.50
N ARG A 247 -10.09 14.39 10.94
CA ARG A 247 -10.95 15.38 11.61
C ARG A 247 -10.53 15.65 13.04
N VAL A 248 -10.15 14.62 13.80
CA VAL A 248 -9.86 14.72 15.23
C VAL A 248 -8.42 15.16 15.49
N LEU A 249 -7.45 14.55 14.81
CA LEU A 249 -6.02 14.82 15.06
C LEU A 249 -5.47 15.91 14.14
N ALA A 250 -5.69 15.81 12.82
CA ALA A 250 -5.21 16.83 11.88
C ALA A 250 -6.09 18.09 11.86
N ARG A 251 -7.35 17.99 12.29
CA ARG A 251 -8.35 19.08 12.31
C ARG A 251 -8.57 19.72 10.93
N VAL A 252 -8.53 18.91 9.87
CA VAL A 252 -8.76 19.34 8.48
C VAL A 252 -9.99 18.66 7.89
N LYS A 253 -10.54 19.20 6.79
CA LYS A 253 -11.75 18.66 6.12
C LYS A 253 -11.42 17.37 5.35
N PRO A 254 -11.88 16.18 5.79
CA PRO A 254 -11.47 14.90 5.18
C PRO A 254 -11.92 14.71 3.73
N GLY A 255 -13.03 15.35 3.32
CA GLY A 255 -13.50 15.26 1.94
C GLY A 255 -12.50 15.83 0.92
N ILE A 256 -11.71 16.83 1.30
CA ILE A 256 -10.67 17.40 0.44
C ILE A 256 -9.50 16.42 0.32
N PHE A 257 -9.09 15.81 1.43
CA PHE A 257 -8.08 14.75 1.45
C PHE A 257 -8.44 13.60 0.51
N LEU A 258 -9.65 13.04 0.63
CA LEU A 258 -10.08 11.92 -0.23
C LEU A 258 -10.13 12.34 -1.71
N LYS A 259 -10.58 13.55 -2.02
CA LYS A 259 -10.61 14.08 -3.41
C LYS A 259 -9.20 14.23 -4.00
N LYS A 260 -8.23 14.67 -3.21
CA LYS A 260 -6.82 14.84 -3.63
C LYS A 260 -6.06 13.52 -3.74
N MET A 261 -6.43 12.52 -2.94
CA MET A 261 -5.81 11.19 -2.95
C MET A 261 -6.28 10.29 -4.10
N ARG A 262 -7.30 10.69 -4.87
CA ARG A 262 -7.94 9.85 -5.90
C ARG A 262 -6.95 9.26 -6.90
N ASP A 263 -5.95 10.03 -7.33
CA ASP A 263 -4.91 9.56 -8.27
C ASP A 263 -4.09 8.42 -7.66
N ALA A 264 -3.53 8.63 -6.48
CA ALA A 264 -2.76 7.62 -5.76
C ALA A 264 -3.61 6.38 -5.40
N GLN A 265 -4.88 6.57 -5.01
CA GLN A 265 -5.79 5.47 -4.67
C GLN A 265 -6.11 4.58 -5.88
N LEU A 266 -6.48 5.18 -7.01
CA LEU A 266 -6.77 4.43 -8.24
C LEU A 266 -5.52 3.72 -8.76
N PHE A 267 -4.37 4.35 -8.58
CA PHE A 267 -3.12 3.76 -8.94
C PHE A 267 -2.75 2.56 -8.07
N GLY A 268 -2.82 2.73 -6.75
CA GLY A 268 -2.65 1.64 -5.78
C GLY A 268 -3.61 0.50 -6.05
N PHE A 269 -4.87 0.81 -6.35
CA PHE A 269 -5.87 -0.16 -6.78
C PHE A 269 -5.41 -0.93 -8.02
N SER A 270 -5.00 -0.24 -9.08
CA SER A 270 -4.61 -0.89 -10.34
C SER A 270 -3.33 -1.73 -10.26
N THR A 271 -2.36 -1.29 -9.47
CA THR A 271 -1.04 -1.94 -9.39
C THR A 271 -0.99 -3.03 -8.32
N ALA A 272 -1.87 -2.95 -7.31
CA ALA A 272 -1.84 -3.78 -6.11
C ALA A 272 -0.45 -3.79 -5.42
N SER A 273 0.29 -2.68 -5.50
CA SER A 273 1.58 -2.52 -4.84
C SER A 273 1.73 -1.13 -4.22
N SER A 274 1.87 -1.07 -2.89
CA SER A 274 2.19 0.16 -2.16
C SER A 274 3.54 0.71 -2.61
N ASN A 275 4.54 -0.16 -2.81
CA ASN A 275 5.87 0.24 -3.28
C ASN A 275 5.81 0.88 -4.68
N ALA A 276 5.09 0.29 -5.63
CA ALA A 276 4.95 0.88 -6.98
C ALA A 276 4.18 2.21 -6.98
N THR A 277 3.32 2.43 -5.98
CA THR A 277 2.49 3.63 -5.85
C THR A 277 3.18 4.75 -5.06
N MET A 278 4.18 4.41 -4.26
CA MET A 278 4.89 5.33 -3.36
C MET A 278 5.35 6.65 -4.00
N PRO A 279 5.91 6.68 -5.24
CA PRO A 279 6.27 7.95 -5.86
C PRO A 279 5.08 8.91 -6.02
N ILE A 280 3.93 8.37 -6.41
CA ILE A 280 2.69 9.14 -6.61
C ILE A 280 2.12 9.57 -5.26
N THR A 281 2.19 8.70 -4.25
CA THR A 281 1.80 9.03 -2.87
C THR A 281 2.64 10.17 -2.32
N LEU A 282 3.97 10.09 -2.47
CA LEU A 282 4.89 11.12 -1.99
C LEU A 282 4.67 12.46 -2.69
N GLU A 283 4.47 12.45 -4.01
CA GLU A 283 4.12 13.65 -4.77
C GLU A 283 2.79 14.24 -4.28
N THR A 284 1.76 13.41 -4.10
CA THR A 284 0.44 13.86 -3.64
C THR A 284 0.51 14.47 -2.26
N VAL A 285 1.19 13.81 -1.32
CA VAL A 285 1.39 14.27 0.06
C VAL A 285 2.12 15.61 0.09
N THR A 286 3.21 15.75 -0.66
CA THR A 286 4.07 16.94 -0.60
C THR A 286 3.56 18.11 -1.44
N ARG A 287 2.94 17.85 -2.59
CA ARG A 287 2.55 18.90 -3.55
C ARG A 287 1.07 19.24 -3.50
N ARG A 288 0.21 18.33 -3.02
CA ARG A 288 -1.25 18.53 -3.02
C ARG A 288 -1.82 18.61 -1.61
N LEU A 289 -1.28 17.85 -0.66
CA LEU A 289 -1.78 17.85 0.73
C LEU A 289 -1.04 18.85 1.64
N GLY A 290 0.00 19.52 1.17
CA GLY A 290 0.70 20.56 1.94
C GLY A 290 1.61 20.02 3.03
N VAL A 291 1.94 18.73 3.03
CA VAL A 291 2.91 18.16 3.96
C VAL A 291 4.33 18.55 3.51
N SER A 292 5.17 19.00 4.43
CA SER A 292 6.56 19.32 4.10
C SER A 292 7.31 18.10 3.55
N ASN A 293 8.31 18.33 2.69
CA ASN A 293 9.10 17.23 2.15
C ASN A 293 9.81 16.42 3.25
N SER A 294 10.30 17.09 4.30
CA SER A 294 10.96 16.43 5.44
C SER A 294 10.08 15.41 6.16
N VAL A 295 8.76 15.64 6.25
CA VAL A 295 7.81 14.69 6.84
C VAL A 295 7.34 13.67 5.81
N GLY A 296 7.00 14.11 4.60
CA GLY A 296 6.46 13.24 3.55
C GLY A 296 7.47 12.19 3.08
N SER A 297 8.73 12.60 2.83
CA SER A 297 9.79 11.68 2.37
C SER A 297 10.17 10.66 3.42
N PHE A 298 9.85 10.92 4.68
CA PHE A 298 10.03 9.97 5.79
C PHE A 298 8.82 9.05 5.96
N THR A 299 7.64 9.63 6.17
CA THR A 299 6.44 8.89 6.58
C THR A 299 5.86 8.01 5.48
N VAL A 300 5.95 8.42 4.21
CA VAL A 300 5.40 7.65 3.08
C VAL A 300 6.19 6.38 2.80
N PRO A 301 7.54 6.40 2.63
CA PRO A 301 8.32 5.17 2.48
C PRO A 301 8.24 4.22 3.67
N LEU A 302 8.22 4.79 4.89
CA LEU A 302 8.02 4.01 6.10
C LEU A 302 6.62 3.36 6.11
N GLY A 303 5.59 4.09 5.70
CA GLY A 303 4.23 3.57 5.56
C GLY A 303 4.13 2.43 4.56
N ALA A 304 4.73 2.56 3.38
CA ALA A 304 4.70 1.51 2.36
C ALA A 304 5.24 0.13 2.81
N THR A 305 6.00 0.08 3.92
CA THR A 305 6.58 -1.14 4.50
C THR A 305 5.99 -1.55 5.86
N ILE A 306 5.38 -0.62 6.60
CA ILE A 306 4.82 -0.88 7.95
C ILE A 306 3.29 -0.81 7.95
N ASN A 307 2.73 0.13 7.19
CA ASN A 307 1.30 0.36 7.12
C ASN A 307 0.63 -0.68 6.20
N MET A 308 0.14 -1.73 6.83
CA MET A 308 -0.63 -2.75 6.15
C MET A 308 -2.02 -2.94 6.73
N ASP A 309 -2.71 -1.85 7.08
CA ASP A 309 -4.10 -1.86 7.56
C ASP A 309 -5.01 -2.77 6.71
N GLY A 310 -4.96 -2.63 5.38
CA GLY A 310 -5.75 -3.43 4.45
C GLY A 310 -5.37 -4.90 4.44
N THR A 311 -4.08 -5.22 4.60
CA THR A 311 -3.59 -6.60 4.74
C THR A 311 -4.07 -7.20 6.05
N ALA A 312 -3.99 -6.45 7.14
CA ALA A 312 -4.45 -6.86 8.46
C ALA A 312 -5.97 -7.08 8.48
N ILE A 313 -6.74 -6.26 7.75
CA ILE A 313 -8.17 -6.49 7.52
C ILE A 313 -8.42 -7.83 6.83
N MET A 314 -7.73 -8.11 5.73
CA MET A 314 -7.88 -9.42 5.06
C MET A 314 -7.48 -10.56 5.99
N GLN A 315 -6.36 -10.45 6.71
CA GLN A 315 -5.90 -11.50 7.62
C GLN A 315 -6.92 -11.77 8.72
N GLY A 316 -7.52 -10.73 9.31
CA GLY A 316 -8.57 -10.87 10.32
C GLY A 316 -9.81 -11.58 9.79
N VAL A 317 -10.33 -11.15 8.63
CA VAL A 317 -11.51 -11.80 8.03
C VAL A 317 -11.19 -13.23 7.56
N ALA A 318 -10.04 -13.45 6.94
CA ALA A 318 -9.60 -14.75 6.44
C ALA A 318 -9.41 -15.76 7.58
N THR A 319 -8.84 -15.34 8.70
CA THR A 319 -8.66 -16.18 9.90
C THR A 319 -10.02 -16.67 10.41
N VAL A 320 -10.98 -15.76 10.59
CA VAL A 320 -12.34 -16.13 11.05
C VAL A 320 -13.05 -17.02 10.02
N PHE A 321 -12.91 -16.71 8.73
CA PHE A 321 -13.49 -17.50 7.65
C PHE A 321 -12.95 -18.93 7.63
N ILE A 322 -11.62 -19.10 7.69
CA ILE A 322 -10.97 -20.41 7.66
C ILE A 322 -11.35 -21.21 8.92
N ALA A 323 -11.34 -20.58 10.09
CA ALA A 323 -11.79 -21.22 11.33
C ALA A 323 -13.21 -21.81 11.19
N GLN A 324 -14.14 -21.03 10.64
CA GLN A 324 -15.52 -21.47 10.41
C GLN A 324 -15.63 -22.61 9.39
N VAL A 325 -14.87 -22.55 8.30
CA VAL A 325 -14.90 -23.59 7.25
C VAL A 325 -14.42 -24.95 7.76
N TYR A 326 -13.46 -24.94 8.68
CA TYR A 326 -12.89 -26.15 9.27
C TYR A 326 -13.54 -26.53 10.61
N GLY A 327 -14.58 -25.80 11.05
CA GLY A 327 -15.28 -26.06 12.31
C GLY A 327 -14.40 -25.88 13.55
N LEU A 328 -13.38 -25.03 13.46
CA LEU A 328 -12.47 -24.70 14.57
C LEU A 328 -12.99 -23.46 15.30
N ASP A 329 -13.27 -23.60 16.59
CA ASP A 329 -13.69 -22.48 17.43
C ASP A 329 -12.46 -21.70 17.92
N LEU A 330 -12.40 -20.41 17.59
CA LEU A 330 -11.40 -19.49 18.13
C LEU A 330 -11.98 -18.76 19.34
N GLY A 331 -11.29 -18.83 20.47
CA GLY A 331 -11.59 -18.04 21.64
C GLY A 331 -11.05 -16.62 21.55
N ILE A 332 -11.28 -15.86 22.61
CA ILE A 332 -10.80 -14.47 22.73
C ILE A 332 -9.27 -14.43 22.72
N ALA A 333 -8.60 -15.42 23.33
CA ALA A 333 -7.15 -15.49 23.40
C ALA A 333 -6.52 -15.63 22.00
N GLU A 334 -7.08 -16.52 21.17
CA GLU A 334 -6.64 -16.73 19.79
C GLU A 334 -6.85 -15.48 18.93
N TYR A 335 -7.99 -14.79 19.08
CA TYR A 335 -8.22 -13.52 18.38
C TYR A 335 -7.22 -12.43 18.81
N LEU A 336 -6.89 -12.35 20.10
CA LEU A 336 -5.86 -11.41 20.57
C LEU A 336 -4.48 -11.75 20.00
N MET A 337 -4.12 -13.04 19.89
CA MET A 337 -2.88 -13.48 19.24
C MET A 337 -2.85 -13.09 17.77
N VAL A 338 -3.96 -13.28 17.04
CA VAL A 338 -4.09 -12.87 15.63
C VAL A 338 -3.90 -11.36 15.48
N ILE A 339 -4.55 -10.55 16.34
CA ILE A 339 -4.40 -9.10 16.32
C ILE A 339 -2.93 -8.71 16.55
N LEU A 340 -2.29 -9.26 17.59
CA LEU A 340 -0.91 -8.95 17.93
C LEU A 340 0.04 -9.32 16.79
N THR A 341 -0.07 -10.54 16.28
CA THR A 341 0.85 -11.09 15.29
C THR A 341 0.67 -10.46 13.94
N ALA A 342 -0.56 -10.28 13.46
CA ALA A 342 -0.78 -9.57 12.20
C ALA A 342 -0.27 -8.12 12.27
N THR A 343 -0.47 -7.45 13.42
CA THR A 343 0.01 -6.07 13.62
C THR A 343 1.54 -6.04 13.64
N LEU A 344 2.21 -6.94 14.37
CA LEU A 344 3.67 -6.98 14.40
C LEU A 344 4.27 -7.43 13.06
N ALA A 345 3.67 -8.45 12.44
CA ALA A 345 4.14 -9.01 11.19
C ALA A 345 3.94 -8.03 10.02
N SER A 346 2.99 -7.08 10.12
CA SER A 346 2.88 -5.99 9.14
C SER A 346 4.15 -5.13 9.04
N VAL A 347 4.95 -5.05 10.12
CA VAL A 347 6.21 -4.30 10.15
C VAL A 347 7.25 -5.01 9.29
N GLY A 348 7.72 -4.34 8.24
CA GLY A 348 8.79 -4.87 7.39
C GLY A 348 8.34 -5.87 6.34
N THR A 349 7.03 -6.02 6.18
CA THR A 349 6.49 -6.72 5.03
C THR A 349 6.68 -5.87 3.78
N ALA A 350 7.09 -6.49 2.66
CA ALA A 350 7.22 -5.78 1.40
C ALA A 350 5.84 -5.39 0.84
N GLY A 351 5.65 -4.13 0.45
CA GLY A 351 4.44 -3.62 -0.21
C GLY A 351 4.30 -4.05 -1.68
N VAL A 352 4.40 -5.35 -1.96
CA VAL A 352 4.32 -5.95 -3.30
C VAL A 352 3.17 -6.98 -3.39
N PRO A 353 2.64 -7.26 -4.59
CA PRO A 353 1.46 -8.10 -4.75
C PRO A 353 1.63 -9.50 -4.16
N GLY A 354 0.58 -10.03 -3.55
CA GLY A 354 0.52 -11.41 -3.04
C GLY A 354 1.26 -11.68 -1.72
N VAL A 355 2.05 -10.74 -1.20
CA VAL A 355 2.77 -10.94 0.08
C VAL A 355 1.81 -11.09 1.26
N GLY A 356 0.63 -10.44 1.21
CA GLY A 356 -0.39 -10.58 2.25
C GLY A 356 -0.83 -12.03 2.50
N LEU A 357 -0.86 -12.88 1.47
CA LEU A 357 -1.19 -14.30 1.60
C LEU A 357 -0.05 -15.12 2.22
N ILE A 358 1.21 -14.76 1.94
CA ILE A 358 2.37 -15.36 2.60
C ILE A 358 2.34 -15.02 4.08
N MET A 359 2.05 -13.77 4.44
CA MET A 359 1.95 -13.37 5.85
C MET A 359 0.78 -14.04 6.57
N LEU A 360 -0.29 -14.37 5.85
CA LEU A 360 -1.43 -15.10 6.41
C LEU A 360 -1.03 -16.50 6.88
N THR A 361 -0.05 -17.18 6.25
CA THR A 361 0.39 -18.51 6.73
C THR A 361 0.91 -18.43 8.16
N MET A 362 1.70 -17.40 8.49
CA MET A 362 2.23 -17.18 9.84
C MET A 362 1.10 -16.94 10.84
N VAL A 363 0.11 -16.13 10.48
CA VAL A 363 -1.04 -15.83 11.35
C VAL A 363 -1.88 -17.09 11.60
N LEU A 364 -2.18 -17.88 10.57
CA LEU A 364 -2.96 -19.10 10.69
C LEU A 364 -2.23 -20.17 11.52
N GLN A 365 -0.94 -20.40 11.23
CA GLN A 365 -0.13 -21.37 11.97
C GLN A 365 -0.03 -21.03 13.45
N GLN A 366 -0.05 -19.75 13.83
CA GLN A 366 0.05 -19.39 15.24
C GLN A 366 -1.20 -19.76 16.04
N VAL A 367 -2.39 -19.68 15.44
CA VAL A 367 -3.66 -20.08 16.08
C VAL A 367 -4.12 -21.48 15.71
N GLY A 368 -3.24 -22.26 15.08
CA GLY A 368 -3.48 -23.66 14.73
C GLY A 368 -4.52 -23.90 13.65
N LEU A 369 -4.67 -22.93 12.75
CA LEU A 369 -5.51 -23.08 11.57
C LEU A 369 -4.72 -23.67 10.38
N PRO A 370 -5.37 -24.52 9.56
CA PRO A 370 -4.74 -25.11 8.38
C PRO A 370 -4.44 -24.06 7.30
N VAL A 371 -3.19 -24.03 6.84
CA VAL A 371 -2.74 -23.10 5.77
C VAL A 371 -3.35 -23.43 4.41
N GLU A 372 -3.83 -24.67 4.23
CA GLU A 372 -4.56 -25.12 3.05
C GLU A 372 -5.85 -24.31 2.84
N GLY A 373 -6.40 -23.73 3.91
CA GLY A 373 -7.54 -22.82 3.86
C GLY A 373 -7.29 -21.57 2.99
N ILE A 374 -6.03 -21.17 2.80
CA ILE A 374 -5.65 -20.07 1.90
C ILE A 374 -6.04 -20.38 0.45
N GLY A 375 -5.99 -21.66 0.06
CA GLY A 375 -6.40 -22.11 -1.28
C GLY A 375 -7.86 -21.82 -1.60
N LEU A 376 -8.71 -21.63 -0.58
CA LEU A 376 -10.11 -21.22 -0.77
C LEU A 376 -10.21 -19.77 -1.25
N ILE A 377 -9.40 -18.87 -0.72
CA ILE A 377 -9.56 -17.42 -0.93
C ILE A 377 -8.62 -16.86 -2.01
N ILE A 378 -7.58 -17.60 -2.40
CA ILE A 378 -6.55 -17.14 -3.35
C ILE A 378 -7.13 -16.65 -4.68
N GLY A 379 -8.20 -17.28 -5.17
CA GLY A 379 -8.84 -16.93 -6.43
C GLY A 379 -9.52 -15.55 -6.41
N VAL A 380 -10.10 -15.15 -5.27
CA VAL A 380 -10.74 -13.83 -5.10
C VAL A 380 -9.79 -12.79 -4.50
N ASP A 381 -8.69 -13.23 -3.88
CA ASP A 381 -7.71 -12.35 -3.22
C ASP A 381 -7.16 -11.31 -4.17
N ARG A 382 -6.98 -11.64 -5.45
CA ARG A 382 -6.41 -10.69 -6.41
C ARG A 382 -7.21 -9.40 -6.53
N LEU A 383 -8.54 -9.46 -6.46
CA LEU A 383 -9.41 -8.28 -6.47
C LEU A 383 -9.40 -7.54 -5.12
N LEU A 384 -9.30 -8.29 -4.02
CA LEU A 384 -9.22 -7.71 -2.68
C LEU A 384 -7.88 -6.99 -2.48
N ASP A 385 -6.78 -7.54 -3.00
CA ASP A 385 -5.41 -7.00 -2.95
C ASP A 385 -5.30 -5.58 -3.49
N MET A 386 -6.00 -5.33 -4.59
CA MET A 386 -6.13 -4.02 -5.19
C MET A 386 -6.77 -3.02 -4.21
N THR A 387 -7.89 -3.40 -3.61
CA THR A 387 -8.59 -2.55 -2.63
C THR A 387 -7.74 -2.33 -1.37
N ARG A 388 -7.08 -3.39 -0.87
CA ARG A 388 -6.14 -3.31 0.26
C ARG A 388 -5.06 -2.28 0.01
N THR A 389 -4.44 -2.33 -1.17
CA THR A 389 -3.36 -1.42 -1.54
C THR A 389 -3.85 0.03 -1.58
N ALA A 390 -5.03 0.28 -2.15
CA ALA A 390 -5.62 1.61 -2.16
C ALA A 390 -5.89 2.16 -0.74
N VAL A 391 -6.34 1.30 0.17
CA VAL A 391 -6.53 1.63 1.60
C VAL A 391 -5.18 1.92 2.26
N ASN A 392 -4.17 1.08 2.11
CA ASN A 392 -2.83 1.27 2.70
C ASN A 392 -2.22 2.61 2.26
N VAL A 393 -2.21 2.89 0.95
CA VAL A 393 -1.70 4.16 0.39
C VAL A 393 -2.48 5.38 0.94
N THR A 394 -3.78 5.21 1.19
CA THR A 394 -4.58 6.26 1.85
C THR A 394 -4.17 6.46 3.30
N GLY A 395 -3.92 5.36 4.03
CA GLY A 395 -3.39 5.40 5.39
C GLY A 395 -2.04 6.12 5.46
N ASP A 396 -1.13 5.88 4.52
CA ASP A 396 0.18 6.53 4.45
C ASP A 396 0.03 8.05 4.40
N ALA A 397 -0.78 8.54 3.47
CA ALA A 397 -1.03 9.98 3.32
C ALA A 397 -1.77 10.58 4.52
N MET A 398 -2.66 9.82 5.16
CA MET A 398 -3.35 10.24 6.38
C MET A 398 -2.35 10.42 7.52
N VAL A 399 -1.49 9.43 7.77
CA VAL A 399 -0.45 9.49 8.81
C VAL A 399 0.52 10.62 8.52
N SER A 400 1.00 10.77 7.27
CA SER A 400 1.83 11.91 6.88
C SER A 400 1.19 13.25 7.24
N THR A 401 -0.11 13.41 6.98
CA THR A 401 -0.84 14.65 7.25
C THR A 401 -0.99 14.91 8.75
N VAL A 402 -1.37 13.89 9.53
CA VAL A 402 -1.52 13.99 10.99
C VAL A 402 -0.17 14.30 11.65
N VAL A 403 0.89 13.59 11.25
CA VAL A 403 2.24 13.78 11.79
C VAL A 403 2.74 15.18 11.45
N ALA A 404 2.62 15.62 10.19
CA ALA A 404 3.01 16.96 9.76
C ALA A 404 2.30 18.07 10.54
N ARG A 405 0.98 17.93 10.73
CA ARG A 405 0.19 18.88 11.53
C ARG A 405 0.68 18.93 12.98
N SER A 406 0.98 17.78 13.58
CA SER A 406 1.47 17.70 14.96
C SER A 406 2.89 18.27 15.15
N GLU A 407 3.61 18.49 14.04
CA GLU A 407 5.00 18.97 13.98
C GLU A 407 5.09 20.42 13.46
N ASN A 408 3.95 21.06 13.19
CA ASN A 408 3.85 22.39 12.56
C ASN A 408 4.53 22.47 11.18
N ASP A 409 4.60 21.34 10.47
CA ASP A 409 5.23 21.17 9.15
C ASP A 409 4.17 20.95 8.06
N PHE A 410 3.04 21.64 8.18
CA PHE A 410 1.85 21.48 7.33
C PHE A 410 1.37 22.82 6.81
N ASP A 411 1.29 22.94 5.48
CA ASP A 411 0.77 24.09 4.75
C ASP A 411 -0.73 23.92 4.50
N GLU A 412 -1.51 24.67 5.27
CA GLU A 412 -2.97 24.64 5.21
C GLU A 412 -3.53 25.31 3.95
N GLU A 413 -2.83 26.30 3.38
CA GLU A 413 -3.25 26.97 2.14
C GLU A 413 -3.17 25.99 0.97
N VAL A 414 -2.06 25.25 0.86
CA VAL A 414 -1.89 24.19 -0.15
C VAL A 414 -2.95 23.11 0.03
N TYR A 415 -3.28 22.72 1.26
CA TYR A 415 -4.32 21.72 1.53
C TYR A 415 -5.70 22.17 1.04
N TYR A 416 -6.07 23.44 1.23
CA TYR A 416 -7.38 23.95 0.81
C TYR A 416 -7.46 24.40 -0.66
N ASP A 417 -6.33 24.58 -1.35
CA ASP A 417 -6.31 24.82 -2.80
C ASP A 417 -6.66 23.55 -3.59
N GLU A 418 -7.84 23.52 -4.23
CA GLU A 418 -8.28 22.40 -5.07
C GLU A 418 -7.40 22.13 -6.30
N ASN A 419 -6.59 23.11 -6.71
CA ASN A 419 -5.72 23.05 -7.88
C ASN A 419 -4.24 22.83 -7.54
N ALA A 420 -3.91 22.70 -6.25
CA ALA A 420 -2.56 22.36 -5.81
C ALA A 420 -2.05 21.10 -6.54
N GLY A 421 -0.84 21.21 -7.09
CA GLY A 421 -0.15 20.16 -7.87
C GLY A 421 -0.69 19.89 -9.28
N LYS A 422 -1.92 20.29 -9.63
CA LYS A 422 -2.52 19.96 -10.95
C LYS A 422 -1.76 20.57 -12.14
N LYS A 423 -1.21 21.78 -11.99
CA LYS A 423 -0.49 22.49 -13.07
C LYS A 423 0.81 21.78 -13.50
N LEU A 424 1.36 20.92 -12.65
CA LEU A 424 2.60 20.16 -12.94
C LEU A 424 2.32 18.87 -13.72
N GLU A 425 1.10 18.32 -13.63
CA GLU A 425 0.63 17.15 -14.40
C GLU A 425 0.31 17.48 -15.88
N GLU A 426 0.23 18.77 -16.24
CA GLU A 426 -0.16 19.25 -17.58
C GLU A 426 1.02 19.46 -18.56
N LEU A 427 2.26 19.23 -18.10
CA LEU A 427 3.50 19.23 -18.90
C LEU A 427 3.86 17.81 -19.33
#